data_AF-A0A7V2NLF1-F1
#
_entry.id   AF-A0A7V2NLF1-F1
#
_cell.length_a   1.000
_cell.length_b   1.000
_cell.length_c   1.000
_cell.angle_alpha   90.00
_cell.angle_beta   90.00
_cell.angle_gamma   90.00
#
_symmetry.space_group_name_H-M   'P 1'
#
loop_
_entity.id
_entity.type
_entity.pdbx_description
1 polymer ?
#
loop_
_entity_poly.entity_id
_entity_poly.type
_entity_poly.pdbx_seq_one_letter_code
_entity_poly.pdbx_strand_id
1 'polypeptide(L)'
;MFKLLDVYRPYRHWLLRILLFSVFLIHGMGNLLHLGEFSSALHMPEFFALLLALSEVVGACLILGGGHFSGPYTRIGGMMLIIVGFVVMFTVHLGEWTLTLSTSHVGGNMEYMLILFLISVYMVLRGNKAK
;
A
#
# COMPACT_ATOMS: atom_id res chain seq x y z
N MET A 1 -25.21 21.57 7.26
CA MET A 1 -23.80 21.17 7.40
C MET A 1 -23.44 19.97 6.52
N PHE A 2 -24.09 18.81 6.66
CA PHE A 2 -23.76 17.62 5.86
C PHE A 2 -24.08 17.71 4.34
N LYS A 3 -25.08 18.50 3.92
CA LYS A 3 -25.41 18.69 2.50
C LYS A 3 -24.27 19.27 1.64
N LEU A 4 -23.35 20.04 2.24
CA LEU A 4 -22.19 20.58 1.55
C LEU A 4 -21.22 19.46 1.14
N LEU A 5 -21.13 18.39 1.94
CA LEU A 5 -20.25 17.25 1.67
C LEU A 5 -20.77 16.35 0.54
N ASP A 6 -22.07 16.40 0.26
CA ASP A 6 -22.69 15.54 -0.77
C ASP A 6 -22.17 15.83 -2.18
N VAL A 7 -21.73 17.07 -2.43
CA VAL A 7 -21.10 17.50 -3.69
C VAL A 7 -19.82 16.70 -3.97
N TYR A 8 -19.13 16.22 -2.92
CA TYR A 8 -17.88 15.48 -3.06
C TYR A 8 -18.05 13.96 -3.12
N ARG A 9 -19.28 13.43 -2.96
CA ARG A 9 -19.56 11.98 -3.02
C ARG A 9 -18.96 11.29 -4.24
N PRO A 10 -19.01 11.84 -5.47
CA PRO A 10 -18.42 11.20 -6.65
C PRO A 10 -16.90 10.98 -6.52
N TYR A 11 -16.20 11.80 -5.71
CA TYR A 11 -14.75 11.77 -5.56
C TYR A 11 -14.26 10.91 -4.39
N ARG A 12 -15.15 10.33 -3.58
CA ARG A 12 -14.81 9.54 -2.37
C ARG A 12 -13.77 8.43 -2.61
N HIS A 13 -13.79 7.84 -3.81
CA HIS A 13 -12.88 6.76 -4.19
C HIS A 13 -11.42 7.21 -4.32
N TRP A 14 -11.16 8.50 -4.51
CA TRP A 14 -9.81 9.05 -4.55
C TRP A 14 -9.12 9.04 -3.18
N LEU A 15 -9.87 9.10 -2.08
CA LEU A 15 -9.28 9.12 -0.74
C LEU A 15 -8.43 7.86 -0.47
N LEU A 16 -8.99 6.68 -0.77
CA LEU A 16 -8.26 5.41 -0.60
C LEU A 16 -7.12 5.25 -1.60
N ARG A 17 -7.27 5.79 -2.82
CA ARG A 17 -6.23 5.74 -3.85
C ARG A 17 -5.04 6.62 -3.48
N ILE A 18 -5.30 7.84 -3.03
CA ILE A 18 -4.27 8.78 -2.58
C ILE A 18 -3.59 8.21 -1.33
N LEU A 19 -4.34 7.62 -0.40
CA LEU A 19 -3.76 6.96 0.78
C LEU A 19 -2.78 5.85 0.40
N LEU A 20 -3.21 4.90 -0.44
CA LEU A 20 -2.33 3.80 -0.88
C LEU A 20 -1.15 4.32 -1.70
N PHE A 21 -1.40 5.26 -2.62
CA PHE A 21 -0.36 5.84 -3.45
C PHE A 21 0.71 6.53 -2.62
N SER A 22 0.34 7.43 -1.73
CA SER A 22 1.30 8.20 -0.94
C SER A 22 2.15 7.29 -0.05
N VAL A 23 1.52 6.34 0.64
CA VAL A 23 2.23 5.41 1.52
C VAL A 23 3.22 4.54 0.74
N PHE A 24 2.72 3.77 -0.23
CA PHE A 24 3.57 2.81 -0.93
C PHE A 24 4.57 3.48 -1.87
N LEU A 25 4.29 4.69 -2.37
CA LEU A 25 5.30 5.44 -3.11
C LEU A 25 6.44 5.91 -2.21
N ILE A 26 6.14 6.47 -1.02
CA ILE A 26 7.18 6.93 -0.09
C ILE A 26 8.02 5.75 0.39
N HIS A 27 7.38 4.68 0.85
CA HIS A 27 8.08 3.48 1.31
C HIS A 27 8.82 2.77 0.19
N GLY A 28 8.19 2.56 -0.98
CA GLY A 28 8.82 1.93 -2.12
C GLY A 28 10.02 2.70 -2.65
N MET A 29 9.94 4.02 -2.72
CA MET A 29 11.10 4.85 -3.10
C MET A 29 12.20 4.79 -2.05
N GLY A 30 11.86 4.82 -0.76
CA GLY A 30 12.83 4.62 0.32
C GLY A 30 13.53 3.26 0.23
N ASN A 31 12.76 2.19 0.02
CA ASN A 31 13.26 0.83 -0.11
C ASN A 31 14.15 0.66 -1.34
N LEU A 32 13.87 1.35 -2.46
CA LEU A 32 14.75 1.37 -3.63
C LEU A 32 16.08 2.09 -3.37
N LEU A 33 16.05 3.21 -2.65
CA LEU A 33 17.26 3.97 -2.28
C LEU A 33 18.12 3.22 -1.25
N HIS A 34 17.49 2.42 -0.39
CA HIS A 34 18.13 1.68 0.70
C HIS A 34 17.97 0.16 0.52
N LEU A 35 18.16 -0.33 -0.71
CA LEU A 35 17.84 -1.71 -1.08
C LEU A 35 18.54 -2.77 -0.22
N GLY A 36 19.81 -2.57 0.13
CA GLY A 36 20.56 -3.50 0.98
C GLY A 36 19.99 -3.61 2.40
N GLU A 37 19.56 -2.48 2.98
CA GLU A 37 18.89 -2.45 4.30
C GLU A 37 17.53 -3.15 4.23
N PHE A 38 16.75 -2.87 3.19
CA PHE A 38 15.44 -3.50 2.96
C PHE A 38 15.56 -5.01 2.78
N SER A 39 16.52 -5.45 1.97
CA SER A 39 16.81 -6.88 1.75
C SER A 39 17.21 -7.59 3.03
N SER A 40 18.03 -6.92 3.86
CA SER A 40 18.50 -7.45 5.14
C SER A 40 17.36 -7.55 6.15
N ALA A 41 16.50 -6.54 6.23
CA ALA A 41 15.32 -6.54 7.09
C ALA A 41 14.32 -7.64 6.74
N LEU A 42 14.21 -7.96 5.45
CA LEU A 42 13.34 -9.03 4.95
C LEU A 42 13.99 -10.43 4.98
N HIS A 43 15.26 -10.54 5.37
CA HIS A 43 16.05 -11.79 5.34
C HIS A 43 15.99 -12.51 3.98
N MET A 44 16.04 -11.76 2.87
CA MET A 44 15.97 -12.31 1.52
C MET A 44 17.10 -11.79 0.62
N PRO A 45 17.35 -12.42 -0.55
CA PRO A 45 18.26 -11.88 -1.55
C PRO A 45 17.78 -10.54 -2.14
N GLU A 46 18.73 -9.65 -2.47
CA GLU A 46 18.44 -8.29 -2.98
C GLU A 46 17.59 -8.30 -4.25
N PHE A 47 17.71 -9.33 -5.08
CA PHE A 47 16.88 -9.50 -6.27
C PHE A 47 15.37 -9.53 -5.92
N PHE A 48 14.98 -10.28 -4.88
CA PHE A 48 13.57 -10.35 -4.47
C PHE A 48 13.12 -9.09 -3.74
N ALA A 49 14.01 -8.48 -2.95
CA ALA A 49 13.76 -7.18 -2.33
C ALA A 49 13.52 -6.09 -3.39
N LEU A 50 14.28 -6.10 -4.48
CA LEU A 50 14.12 -5.16 -5.60
C LEU A 50 12.75 -5.35 -6.27
N LEU A 51 12.35 -6.60 -6.53
CA LEU A 51 11.03 -6.89 -7.10
C LEU A 51 9.89 -6.40 -6.18
N LEU A 52 10.03 -6.55 -4.87
CA LEU A 52 9.07 -6.03 -3.89
C LEU A 52 9.01 -4.51 -3.91
N ALA A 53 10.16 -3.82 -3.83
CA ALA A 53 10.22 -2.37 -3.81
C ALA A 53 9.70 -1.75 -5.13
N LEU A 54 10.02 -2.36 -6.28
CA LEU A 54 9.41 -1.99 -7.56
C LEU A 54 7.90 -2.24 -7.57
N SER A 55 7.44 -3.33 -6.94
CA SER A 55 6.01 -3.63 -6.84
C SER A 55 5.25 -2.62 -5.98
N GLU A 56 5.88 -2.05 -4.95
CA GLU A 56 5.31 -0.94 -4.18
C GLU A 56 5.11 0.29 -5.04
N VAL A 57 6.16 0.74 -5.74
CA VAL A 57 6.13 1.95 -6.57
C VAL A 57 5.18 1.80 -7.75
N VAL A 58 5.31 0.72 -8.52
CA VAL A 58 4.46 0.46 -9.69
C VAL A 58 3.02 0.20 -9.25
N GLY A 59 2.82 -0.58 -8.18
CA GLY A 59 1.50 -0.87 -7.64
C GLY A 59 0.77 0.40 -7.18
N ALA A 60 1.47 1.28 -6.47
CA ALA A 60 0.98 2.60 -6.07
C ALA A 60 0.56 3.44 -7.28
N CYS A 61 1.43 3.59 -8.28
CA CYS A 61 1.15 4.33 -9.50
C CYS A 61 -0.05 3.77 -10.27
N LEU A 62 -0.18 2.44 -10.35
CA LEU A 62 -1.31 1.77 -10.99
C LEU A 62 -2.61 1.96 -10.21
N ILE A 63 -2.58 2.01 -8.88
CA ILE A 63 -3.77 2.33 -8.06
C ILE A 63 -4.23 3.77 -8.30
N LEU A 64 -3.33 4.74 -8.34
CA LEU A 64 -3.70 6.13 -8.57
C LEU A 64 -4.18 6.34 -10.02
N GLY A 65 -3.33 5.99 -10.99
CA GLY A 65 -3.61 6.14 -12.42
C GLY A 65 -4.80 5.29 -12.87
N GLY A 66 -4.93 4.07 -12.33
CA GLY A 66 -6.05 3.18 -12.63
C GLY A 66 -7.41 3.79 -12.29
N GLY A 67 -7.49 4.71 -11.33
CA GLY A 67 -8.72 5.45 -11.03
C GLY A 67 -9.19 6.32 -12.20
N HIS A 68 -8.25 6.86 -12.96
CA HIS A 68 -8.50 7.66 -14.16
C HIS A 68 -8.73 6.77 -15.40
N PHE A 69 -7.88 5.76 -15.61
CA PHE A 69 -7.86 4.97 -16.84
C PHE A 69 -8.86 3.81 -16.85
N SER A 70 -8.63 2.74 -16.07
CA SER A 70 -9.45 1.53 -16.16
C SER A 70 -9.37 0.64 -14.91
N GLY A 71 -10.42 -0.17 -14.72
CA GLY A 71 -10.53 -1.10 -13.60
C GLY A 71 -9.38 -2.13 -13.51
N PRO A 72 -8.90 -2.72 -14.62
CA PRO A 72 -7.77 -3.64 -14.60
C PRO A 72 -6.50 -3.06 -13.97
N TYR A 73 -6.12 -1.82 -14.28
CA TYR A 73 -4.92 -1.20 -13.68
C TYR A 73 -5.04 -1.11 -12.15
N THR A 74 -6.21 -0.71 -11.65
CA THR A 74 -6.49 -0.72 -10.20
C THR A 74 -6.36 -2.11 -9.60
N ARG A 75 -6.82 -3.16 -10.29
CA ARG A 75 -6.76 -4.54 -9.79
C ARG A 75 -5.34 -5.07 -9.77
N ILE A 76 -4.57 -4.83 -10.84
CA ILE A 76 -3.17 -5.25 -10.92
C ILE A 76 -2.36 -4.52 -9.84
N GLY A 77 -2.51 -3.20 -9.73
CA GLY A 77 -1.83 -2.42 -8.69
C GLY A 77 -2.19 -2.91 -7.29
N GLY A 78 -3.48 -3.14 -7.02
CA GLY A 78 -3.92 -3.68 -5.73
C GLY A 78 -3.37 -5.08 -5.44
N MET A 79 -3.26 -5.96 -6.43
CA MET A 79 -2.65 -7.29 -6.26
C MET A 79 -1.17 -7.19 -5.90
N MET A 80 -0.43 -6.28 -6.54
CA MET A 80 0.98 -6.04 -6.21
C MET A 80 1.11 -5.57 -4.75
N LEU A 81 0.28 -4.61 -4.32
CA LEU A 81 0.29 -4.10 -2.94
C LEU A 81 -0.15 -5.15 -1.91
N ILE A 82 -1.06 -6.07 -2.27
CA ILE A 82 -1.44 -7.21 -1.41
C ILE A 82 -0.24 -8.13 -1.19
N ILE A 83 0.51 -8.47 -2.25
CA ILE A 83 1.67 -9.35 -2.15
C ILE A 83 2.76 -8.70 -1.29
N VAL A 84 3.11 -7.45 -1.57
CA VAL A 84 4.07 -6.69 -0.74
C VAL A 84 3.57 -6.64 0.70
N GLY A 85 2.34 -6.18 0.91
CA GLY A 85 1.76 -6.02 2.24
C GLY A 85 1.78 -7.34 3.01
N PHE A 86 1.51 -8.47 2.36
CA PHE A 86 1.60 -9.79 2.99
C PHE A 86 3.03 -10.12 3.43
N VAL A 87 4.02 -9.99 2.55
CA VAL A 87 5.42 -10.30 2.89
C VAL A 87 5.92 -9.40 4.02
N VAL A 88 5.74 -8.08 3.88
CA VAL A 88 6.23 -7.09 4.84
C VAL A 88 5.50 -7.23 6.18
N MET A 89 4.20 -7.54 6.19
CA MET A 89 3.44 -7.82 7.42
C MET A 89 4.07 -8.93 8.26
N PHE A 90 4.45 -10.06 7.64
CA PHE A 90 4.95 -11.22 8.38
C PHE A 90 6.46 -11.21 8.62
N THR A 91 7.20 -10.28 8.01
CA THR A 91 8.66 -10.20 8.15
C THR A 91 9.12 -9.02 8.99
N VAL A 92 8.48 -7.85 8.90
CA VAL A 92 8.93 -6.64 9.60
C VAL A 92 7.92 -6.05 10.58
N HIS A 93 6.63 -6.39 10.47
CA HIS A 93 5.60 -5.86 11.37
C HIS A 93 5.08 -6.87 12.39
N LEU A 94 5.41 -8.17 12.25
CA LEU A 94 4.85 -9.23 13.09
C LEU A 94 5.32 -9.08 14.54
N GLY A 95 4.38 -8.86 15.45
CA GLY A 95 4.63 -8.85 16.89
C GLY A 95 3.67 -7.95 17.64
N GLU A 96 3.72 -6.64 17.36
CA GLU A 96 2.95 -5.64 18.08
C GLU A 96 1.66 -5.23 17.37
N TRP A 97 0.56 -5.25 18.13
CA TRP A 97 -0.79 -4.91 17.67
C TRP A 97 -1.23 -3.60 18.31
N THR A 98 -0.75 -2.49 17.75
CA THR A 98 -1.11 -1.14 18.17
C THR A 98 -0.92 -0.14 17.04
N LEU A 99 -1.70 0.94 16.97
CA LEU A 99 -1.47 2.06 16.06
C LEU A 99 -0.49 3.11 16.64
N THR A 100 -0.03 2.95 17.87
CA THR A 100 0.89 3.91 18.53
C THR A 100 2.34 3.67 18.14
N LEU A 101 3.16 4.72 18.20
CA LEU A 101 4.61 4.57 18.01
C LEU A 101 5.17 3.51 18.97
N SER A 102 5.92 2.58 18.40
CA SER A 102 6.65 1.56 19.14
C SER A 102 8.14 1.88 19.13
N THR A 103 8.80 1.59 20.26
CA THR A 103 10.26 1.69 20.36
C THR A 103 10.97 0.42 19.89
N SER A 104 10.23 -0.70 19.78
CA SER A 104 10.75 -2.01 19.38
C SER A 104 10.53 -2.29 17.89
N HIS A 105 9.50 -1.69 17.27
CA HIS A 105 9.15 -1.88 15.85
C HIS A 105 9.21 -0.54 15.09
N VAL A 106 10.42 -0.17 14.67
CA VAL A 106 10.71 1.13 14.02
C VAL A 106 9.96 1.32 12.68
N GLY A 107 9.57 0.23 12.01
CA GLY A 107 8.83 0.27 10.75
C GLY A 107 7.33 0.60 10.87
N GLY A 108 6.75 0.57 12.09
CA GLY A 108 5.31 0.57 12.32
C GLY A 108 4.81 -0.81 12.75
N ASN A 109 3.53 -0.91 13.13
CA ASN A 109 2.98 -2.11 13.77
C ASN A 109 1.96 -2.85 12.89
N MET A 110 1.50 -4.02 13.36
CA MET A 110 0.56 -4.89 12.63
C MET A 110 -0.74 -4.20 12.22
N GLU A 111 -1.31 -3.35 13.07
CA GLU A 111 -2.60 -2.70 12.78
C GLU A 111 -2.53 -1.77 11.55
N TYR A 112 -1.42 -1.03 11.42
CA TYR A 112 -1.17 -0.17 10.26
C TYR A 112 -1.11 -0.99 8.97
N MET A 113 -0.29 -2.04 8.95
CA MET A 113 -0.12 -2.88 7.77
C MET A 113 -1.42 -3.63 7.42
N LEU A 114 -2.17 -4.11 8.42
CA LEU A 114 -3.45 -4.77 8.21
C LEU A 114 -4.48 -3.85 7.54
N ILE A 115 -4.55 -2.58 7.94
CA ILE A 115 -5.46 -1.60 7.31
C ILE A 115 -5.10 -1.41 5.83
N LEU A 116 -3.82 -1.19 5.52
CA LEU A 116 -3.36 -1.02 4.13
C LEU A 116 -3.63 -2.27 3.28
N PHE A 117 -3.39 -3.44 3.85
CA PHE A 117 -3.67 -4.72 3.22
C PHE A 117 -5.16 -4.86 2.89
N LEU A 118 -6.06 -4.62 3.86
CA LEU A 118 -7.50 -4.71 3.66
C LEU A 118 -8.03 -3.67 2.65
N ILE A 119 -7.49 -2.46 2.65
CA ILE A 119 -7.82 -1.45 1.63
C ILE A 119 -7.36 -1.93 0.25
N SER A 120 -6.17 -2.52 0.14
CA SER A 120 -5.66 -3.07 -1.13
C SER A 120 -6.56 -4.21 -1.65
N VAL A 121 -6.99 -5.11 -0.77
CA VAL A 121 -8.00 -6.15 -1.08
C VAL A 121 -9.31 -5.52 -1.56
N TYR A 122 -9.81 -4.50 -0.87
CA TYR A 122 -11.00 -3.77 -1.28
C TYR A 122 -10.86 -3.19 -2.70
N MET A 123 -9.71 -2.58 -3.02
CA MET A 123 -9.43 -2.02 -4.34
C MET A 123 -9.42 -3.09 -5.44
N VAL A 124 -8.84 -4.27 -5.16
CA VAL A 124 -8.89 -5.40 -6.10
C VAL A 124 -10.32 -5.88 -6.31
N LEU A 125 -11.09 -6.08 -5.26
CA LEU A 125 -12.46 -6.60 -5.37
C LEU A 125 -13.37 -5.63 -6.13
N ARG A 126 -13.30 -4.32 -5.82
CA ARG A 126 -14.14 -3.30 -6.43
C ARG A 126 -13.66 -2.85 -7.82
N GLY A 127 -12.35 -2.77 -8.05
CA GLY A 127 -11.78 -2.10 -9.21
C GLY A 127 -12.27 -0.66 -9.33
N ASN A 128 -12.83 -0.28 -10.48
CA ASN A 128 -13.36 1.07 -10.72
C ASN A 128 -14.89 1.17 -10.58
N LYS A 129 -15.58 0.13 -10.10
CA LYS A 129 -17.05 0.12 -9.94
C LYS A 129 -17.54 1.00 -8.77
N ALA A 130 -16.73 1.96 -8.32
CA ALA A 130 -16.99 2.85 -7.19
C ALA A 130 -17.14 4.33 -7.58
N LYS A 131 -17.41 4.63 -8.85
CA LYS A 131 -18.00 5.92 -9.25
C LYS A 131 -19.37 6.04 -8.57
#